data_AF-A0A7W3PCW4-F1
#
_entry.id   AF-A0A7W3PCW4-F1
#
_cell.length_a   1.000
_cell.length_b   1.000
_cell.length_c   1.000
_cell.angle_alpha   90.00
_cell.angle_beta   90.00
_cell.angle_gamma   90.00
#
_symmetry.space_group_name_H-M   'P 1'
#
loop_
_entity.id
_entity.type
_entity.pdbx_description
1 polymer ?
#
loop_
_entity_poly.entity_id
_entity_poly.type
_entity_poly.pdbx_seq_one_letter_code
_entity_poly.pdbx_strand_id
1 'polypeptide(L)'
;MSLRSALGTSLGNAGQVVLGLAILAALLAGLHLTPAVGGGGPPGPGADGGAAPSSAGRQDPYRDKVADYGVCRGTDPACYNDWDLPRATDGRVRVLVFTATGVSRHAHLGPLLPAGMNPPLTSAHVAQNAVVRWGQEYGFEVDWTEDVRQLDAPAKLAPYDAVVFLSNSRTMLDDASQTALLQYVRSGGGFVAVHNTLGAMYHWPWFQGLLGGANFYDHGPHRDGQVLTVDRRDASTKDLPRRWDFRDEWYNLEPFPTGVRFLAEVDTSTIGSGTGFNGHPGHDGEHPVSWCQYYDGGRAWVTSLGHDPAAWTEDSALPGAGSFETHVVGGILSAAGERPFCR
;
A
#
# COMPACT_ATOMS: atom_id res chain seq x y z
N MET A 1 -4.39 74.71 22.39
CA MET A 1 -3.99 75.90 21.61
C MET A 1 -2.75 75.50 20.83
N SER A 2 -2.65 75.46 19.50
CA SER A 2 -3.37 76.18 18.44
C SER A 2 -3.17 75.48 17.08
N LEU A 3 -4.25 75.43 16.27
CA LEU A 3 -4.36 75.60 14.80
C LEU A 3 -3.53 74.70 13.84
N ARG A 4 -4.12 73.79 13.04
CA ARG A 4 -5.02 73.89 11.83
C ARG A 4 -4.28 73.88 10.46
N SER A 5 -4.70 72.93 9.60
CA SER A 5 -4.96 73.04 8.13
C SER A 5 -3.74 73.10 7.18
N ALA A 6 -3.67 72.47 5.98
CA ALA A 6 -4.55 71.69 5.11
C ALA A 6 -3.73 70.98 3.98
N LEU A 7 -4.46 70.25 3.10
CA LEU A 7 -4.13 69.68 1.78
C LEU A 7 -3.50 68.27 1.83
N GLY A 8 -3.88 67.27 1.04
CA GLY A 8 -4.81 67.16 -0.08
C GLY A 8 -4.71 65.72 -0.64
N THR A 9 -5.81 65.28 -1.24
CA THR A 9 -6.16 63.98 -1.84
C THR A 9 -5.12 63.29 -2.75
N SER A 10 -5.08 61.94 -2.70
CA SER A 10 -4.64 61.08 -3.82
C SER A 10 -5.52 59.82 -3.94
N LEU A 11 -6.24 59.75 -5.06
CA LEU A 11 -6.49 58.62 -5.98
C LEU A 11 -5.71 57.32 -5.61
N GLY A 12 -6.26 56.10 -5.61
CA GLY A 12 -7.31 55.52 -6.45
C GLY A 12 -6.69 54.48 -7.38
N ASN A 13 -6.80 53.17 -7.08
CA ASN A 13 -7.01 52.11 -8.07
C ASN A 13 -7.29 50.75 -7.43
N ALA A 14 -8.50 50.26 -7.68
CA ALA A 14 -8.95 48.89 -7.43
C ALA A 14 -8.84 48.09 -8.72
N GLY A 15 -8.25 46.89 -8.67
CA GLY A 15 -8.29 45.91 -9.75
C GLY A 15 -9.41 44.92 -9.53
N GLN A 16 -10.50 45.05 -10.29
CA GLN A 16 -11.53 44.02 -10.47
C GLN A 16 -11.15 43.13 -11.65
N VAL A 17 -11.25 41.80 -11.49
CA VAL A 17 -11.28 40.85 -12.61
C VAL A 17 -12.71 40.36 -12.77
N VAL A 18 -13.11 40.33 -14.04
CA VAL A 18 -14.46 40.35 -14.60
C VAL A 18 -15.17 38.99 -14.51
N LEU A 19 -16.44 39.05 -14.10
CA LEU A 19 -17.46 38.01 -14.24
C LEU A 19 -18.06 38.12 -15.65
N GLY A 20 -18.11 37.02 -16.41
CA GLY A 20 -18.76 36.97 -17.73
C GLY A 20 -19.67 35.76 -17.87
N LEU A 21 -20.97 35.96 -17.69
CA LEU A 21 -22.03 35.07 -18.17
C LEU A 21 -22.42 35.48 -19.60
N ALA A 22 -22.65 34.51 -20.49
CA ALA A 22 -23.49 34.68 -21.67
C ALA A 22 -24.27 33.37 -21.94
N ILE A 23 -25.55 33.52 -22.28
CA ILE A 23 -26.58 32.49 -22.44
C ILE A 23 -27.19 32.58 -23.86
N LEU A 24 -27.64 31.41 -24.38
CA LEU A 24 -28.57 31.11 -25.52
C LEU A 24 -28.04 31.23 -26.97
N ALA A 25 -28.41 30.40 -27.98
CA ALA A 25 -29.49 29.39 -28.12
C ALA A 25 -29.26 28.41 -29.32
N ALA A 26 -29.86 27.20 -29.23
CA ALA A 26 -30.63 26.38 -30.21
C ALA A 26 -30.06 26.08 -31.64
N LEU A 27 -30.28 24.96 -32.35
CA LEU A 27 -31.27 23.85 -32.42
C LEU A 27 -30.68 22.82 -33.45
N LEU A 28 -30.79 21.48 -33.29
CA LEU A 28 -31.74 20.62 -34.01
C LEU A 28 -31.51 19.13 -33.68
N ALA A 29 -32.62 18.38 -33.74
CA ALA A 29 -32.84 17.03 -33.27
C ALA A 29 -32.36 15.91 -34.21
N GLY A 30 -32.12 14.73 -33.63
CA GLY A 30 -31.97 13.46 -34.33
C GLY A 30 -32.12 12.28 -33.35
N LEU A 31 -33.35 11.86 -33.08
CA LEU A 31 -33.68 10.65 -32.34
C LEU A 31 -33.50 9.41 -33.24
N HIS A 32 -32.78 8.40 -32.75
CA HIS A 32 -32.97 7.02 -33.19
C HIS A 32 -33.14 6.11 -31.97
N LEU A 33 -34.38 5.66 -31.78
CA LEU A 33 -34.79 4.59 -30.88
C LEU A 33 -34.62 3.25 -31.61
N THR A 34 -34.05 2.25 -30.95
CA THR A 34 -34.23 0.84 -31.32
C THR A 34 -34.81 0.08 -30.13
N PRO A 35 -35.76 -0.85 -30.34
CA PRO A 35 -36.52 -1.47 -29.27
C PRO A 35 -35.81 -2.71 -28.70
N ALA A 36 -35.91 -2.89 -27.39
CA ALA A 36 -35.67 -4.16 -26.71
C ALA A 36 -36.93 -5.05 -26.82
N VAL A 37 -36.73 -6.31 -27.21
CA VAL A 37 -37.75 -7.38 -27.12
C VAL A 37 -37.27 -8.35 -26.05
N GLY A 38 -38.12 -8.60 -25.05
CA GLY A 38 -37.86 -9.52 -23.95
C GLY A 38 -38.36 -10.95 -24.20
N GLY A 39 -38.09 -11.82 -23.22
CA GLY A 39 -38.83 -13.06 -23.00
C GLY A 39 -37.96 -14.28 -22.64
N GLY A 40 -38.00 -14.69 -21.37
CA GLY A 40 -37.50 -15.99 -20.91
C GLY A 40 -37.65 -16.15 -19.39
N GLY A 41 -38.61 -16.98 -18.96
CA GLY A 41 -39.01 -17.20 -17.56
C GLY A 41 -38.04 -18.05 -16.70
N PRO A 42 -38.40 -18.33 -15.43
CA PRO A 42 -37.46 -18.79 -14.41
C PRO A 42 -37.34 -20.33 -14.34
N PRO A 43 -36.18 -20.88 -13.93
CA PRO A 43 -36.12 -22.25 -13.42
C PRO A 43 -36.18 -22.29 -11.88
N GLY A 44 -36.82 -23.32 -11.34
CA GLY A 44 -37.02 -23.58 -9.91
C GLY A 44 -35.76 -24.06 -9.16
N PRO A 45 -35.88 -24.38 -7.86
CA PRO A 45 -34.76 -24.47 -6.94
C PRO A 45 -34.07 -25.83 -7.03
N GLY A 46 -32.79 -25.82 -7.41
CA GLY A 46 -31.85 -26.93 -7.24
C GLY A 46 -30.88 -26.61 -6.11
N ALA A 47 -30.88 -27.45 -5.08
CA ALA A 47 -29.89 -27.44 -4.02
C ALA A 47 -28.52 -27.81 -4.58
N ASP A 48 -27.44 -27.12 -4.17
CA ASP A 48 -26.09 -27.67 -4.14
C ASP A 48 -25.18 -26.83 -3.23
N GLY A 49 -24.34 -27.54 -2.47
CA GLY A 49 -23.52 -27.03 -1.37
C GLY A 49 -22.44 -26.03 -1.80
N GLY A 50 -22.38 -24.91 -1.08
CA GLY A 50 -21.41 -23.84 -1.34
C GLY A 50 -19.98 -24.21 -0.97
N ALA A 51 -19.17 -24.53 -1.97
CA ALA A 51 -17.73 -24.30 -1.93
C ALA A 51 -17.47 -22.81 -2.18
N ALA A 52 -16.58 -22.20 -1.39
CA ALA A 52 -16.14 -20.82 -1.59
C ALA A 52 -15.45 -20.66 -2.96
N PRO A 53 -15.71 -19.59 -3.73
CA PRO A 53 -15.10 -19.41 -5.04
C PRO A 53 -13.60 -19.14 -4.89
N SER A 54 -12.79 -19.92 -5.61
CA SER A 54 -11.38 -19.65 -5.81
C SER A 54 -11.18 -18.43 -6.71
N SER A 55 -10.10 -17.68 -6.49
CA SER A 55 -9.71 -16.45 -7.20
C SER A 55 -9.49 -16.61 -8.72
N ALA A 56 -9.64 -17.82 -9.27
CA ALA A 56 -9.37 -18.12 -10.68
C ALA A 56 -10.40 -17.51 -11.67
N GLY A 57 -11.52 -16.95 -11.19
CA GLY A 57 -12.63 -16.46 -12.02
C GLY A 57 -12.91 -14.95 -11.98
N ARG A 58 -12.11 -14.14 -11.30
CA ARG A 58 -12.37 -12.68 -11.15
C ARG A 58 -12.19 -11.95 -12.48
N GLN A 59 -13.18 -11.14 -12.88
CA GLN A 59 -13.13 -10.33 -14.09
C GLN A 59 -12.36 -9.05 -13.79
N ASP A 60 -11.14 -9.00 -14.29
CA ASP A 60 -10.29 -7.81 -14.30
C ASP A 60 -10.77 -6.85 -15.42
N PRO A 61 -11.14 -5.59 -15.11
CA PRO A 61 -11.47 -4.60 -16.12
C PRO A 61 -10.27 -4.14 -16.97
N TYR A 62 -9.04 -4.56 -16.65
CA TYR A 62 -7.76 -4.13 -17.24
C TYR A 62 -6.83 -5.30 -17.63
N ARG A 63 -7.37 -6.51 -17.78
CA ARG A 63 -6.66 -7.79 -17.97
C ARG A 63 -5.69 -7.86 -19.16
N ASP A 64 -5.82 -6.92 -20.08
CA ASP A 64 -5.07 -6.83 -21.33
C ASP A 64 -3.62 -6.34 -21.13
N LYS A 65 -3.22 -5.97 -19.90
CA LYS A 65 -1.96 -5.26 -19.60
C LYS A 65 -1.12 -5.88 -18.48
N VAL A 66 -1.17 -7.19 -18.25
CA VAL A 66 -0.22 -7.80 -17.30
C VAL A 66 1.20 -7.59 -17.83
N ALA A 67 1.95 -6.68 -17.19
CA ALA A 67 3.31 -6.38 -17.58
C ALA A 67 4.22 -7.59 -17.29
N ASP A 68 5.03 -7.95 -18.28
CA ASP A 68 6.13 -8.89 -18.07
C ASP A 68 7.31 -8.12 -17.47
N TYR A 69 7.70 -8.49 -16.25
CA TYR A 69 8.83 -7.91 -15.53
C TYR A 69 10.14 -8.69 -15.78
N GLY A 70 10.10 -9.73 -16.61
CA GLY A 70 11.25 -10.56 -16.98
C GLY A 70 11.70 -11.53 -15.88
N VAL A 71 10.82 -11.86 -14.94
CA VAL A 71 11.13 -12.65 -13.73
C VAL A 71 9.98 -13.61 -13.40
N CYS A 72 10.29 -14.70 -12.69
CA CYS A 72 9.24 -15.56 -12.13
C CYS A 72 8.44 -14.77 -11.09
N ARG A 73 7.11 -14.75 -11.22
CA ARG A 73 6.22 -14.14 -10.24
C ARG A 73 4.91 -14.91 -10.14
N GLY A 74 4.26 -14.82 -9.00
CA GLY A 74 2.93 -15.39 -8.83
C GLY A 74 2.69 -15.94 -7.43
N THR A 75 1.78 -16.89 -7.34
CA THR A 75 1.47 -17.61 -6.10
C THR A 75 2.06 -19.02 -6.08
N ASP A 76 2.77 -19.41 -7.14
CA ASP A 76 3.44 -20.70 -7.24
C ASP A 76 4.76 -20.67 -6.43
N PRO A 77 4.92 -21.53 -5.41
CA PRO A 77 6.16 -21.61 -4.65
C PRO A 77 7.38 -22.03 -5.50
N ALA A 78 7.20 -22.56 -6.71
CA ALA A 78 8.30 -22.81 -7.64
C ALA A 78 9.04 -21.52 -8.07
N CYS A 79 8.44 -20.33 -7.88
CA CYS A 79 9.12 -19.05 -8.08
C CYS A 79 10.01 -18.63 -6.89
N TYR A 80 10.05 -19.39 -5.80
CA TYR A 80 10.88 -19.10 -4.62
C TYR A 80 12.26 -19.78 -4.72
N ASN A 81 13.31 -19.04 -4.39
CA ASN A 81 14.65 -19.56 -4.22
C ASN A 81 14.90 -19.82 -2.74
N ASP A 82 15.00 -21.09 -2.36
CA ASP A 82 15.27 -21.56 -0.99
C ASP A 82 16.76 -21.79 -0.73
N TRP A 83 17.62 -21.02 -1.41
CA TRP A 83 19.06 -21.17 -1.28
C TRP A 83 19.48 -21.00 0.18
N ASP A 84 20.40 -21.86 0.63
CA ASP A 84 20.98 -21.83 1.98
C ASP A 84 21.90 -20.60 2.11
N LEU A 85 21.27 -19.43 2.18
CA LEU A 85 21.95 -18.17 2.39
C LEU A 85 22.60 -18.18 3.76
N PRO A 86 23.73 -17.48 3.93
CA PRO A 86 24.35 -17.27 5.24
C PRO A 86 23.48 -16.31 6.08
N ARG A 87 22.25 -16.71 6.37
CA ARG A 87 21.39 -16.12 7.39
C ARG A 87 21.97 -16.51 8.74
N ALA A 88 21.72 -15.69 9.74
CA ALA A 88 22.17 -16.01 11.07
C ALA A 88 21.46 -17.29 11.58
N THR A 89 22.26 -18.28 11.98
CA THR A 89 21.82 -19.65 12.28
C THR A 89 21.35 -19.84 13.72
N ASP A 90 21.20 -18.76 14.47
CA ASP A 90 20.79 -18.79 15.87
C ASP A 90 19.26 -18.90 16.06
N GLY A 91 18.53 -19.11 14.97
CA GLY A 91 17.09 -19.34 14.96
C GLY A 91 16.25 -18.09 15.25
N ARG A 92 16.86 -16.90 15.27
CA ARG A 92 16.15 -15.64 15.49
C ARG A 92 15.79 -15.00 14.17
N VAL A 93 14.51 -14.68 13.99
CA VAL A 93 14.02 -13.87 12.86
C VAL A 93 14.56 -12.46 12.97
N ARG A 94 15.19 -11.96 11.91
CA ARG A 94 15.73 -10.59 11.84
C ARG A 94 15.08 -9.77 10.75
N VAL A 95 14.69 -8.55 11.10
CA VAL A 95 13.99 -7.64 10.21
C VAL A 95 14.70 -6.29 10.17
N LEU A 96 14.90 -5.77 8.96
CA LEU A 96 15.38 -4.40 8.75
C LEU A 96 14.21 -3.50 8.34
N VAL A 97 13.91 -2.48 9.12
CA VAL A 97 12.91 -1.45 8.81
C VAL A 97 13.58 -0.27 8.12
N PHE A 98 13.22 -0.03 6.86
CA PHE A 98 13.76 1.03 6.03
C PHE A 98 12.72 2.12 5.75
N THR A 99 12.95 3.34 6.26
CA THR A 99 11.98 4.45 6.20
C THR A 99 12.45 5.68 5.44
N ALA A 100 13.49 5.55 4.61
CA ALA A 100 13.96 6.67 3.81
C ALA A 100 12.88 7.13 2.80
N THR A 101 12.74 8.43 2.64
CA THR A 101 11.76 9.06 1.75
C THR A 101 12.44 9.99 0.78
N GLY A 102 11.94 10.11 -0.45
CA GLY A 102 12.36 11.13 -1.39
C GLY A 102 11.85 12.52 -0.97
N VAL A 103 10.65 12.89 -1.43
CA VAL A 103 10.11 14.26 -1.22
C VAL A 103 8.91 14.36 -0.26
N SER A 104 8.15 13.26 -0.08
CA SER A 104 6.97 13.24 0.79
C SER A 104 7.22 12.33 1.99
N ARG A 105 6.78 12.75 3.17
CA ARG A 105 6.96 11.98 4.41
C ARG A 105 5.65 11.88 5.17
N HIS A 106 5.28 10.67 5.53
CA HIS A 106 4.07 10.40 6.29
C HIS A 106 4.29 10.74 7.77
N ALA A 107 3.24 11.26 8.41
CA ALA A 107 3.33 11.74 9.79
C ALA A 107 3.77 10.65 10.79
N HIS A 108 3.37 9.39 10.56
CA HIS A 108 3.72 8.26 11.42
C HIS A 108 5.22 7.93 11.44
N LEU A 109 6.01 8.46 10.49
CA LEU A 109 7.46 8.29 10.45
C LEU A 109 8.22 9.28 11.34
N GLY A 110 7.58 10.35 11.84
CA GLY A 110 8.23 11.39 12.64
C GLY A 110 9.21 12.28 11.84
N PRO A 111 10.14 13.00 12.50
CA PRO A 111 11.24 13.71 11.85
C PRO A 111 12.21 12.78 11.10
N LEU A 112 13.12 13.34 10.29
CA LEU A 112 14.18 12.56 9.63
C LEU A 112 15.14 11.96 10.67
N LEU A 113 15.53 10.71 10.43
CA LEU A 113 16.50 10.03 11.26
C LEU A 113 17.93 10.41 10.84
N PRO A 114 18.86 10.57 11.81
CA PRO A 114 20.29 10.65 11.52
C PRO A 114 20.77 9.44 10.70
N ALA A 115 21.84 9.65 9.92
CA ALA A 115 22.44 8.56 9.15
C ALA A 115 23.04 7.47 10.06
N GLY A 116 23.04 6.23 9.57
CA GLY A 116 23.55 5.06 10.27
C GLY A 116 22.49 4.00 10.56
N MET A 117 22.89 2.93 11.24
CA MET A 117 21.99 1.88 11.71
C MET A 117 21.49 2.21 13.12
N ASN A 118 20.21 1.98 13.37
CA ASN A 118 19.52 2.20 14.65
C ASN A 118 19.74 3.60 15.26
N PRO A 119 19.57 4.69 14.48
CA PRO A 119 19.63 6.03 15.04
C PRO A 119 18.54 6.20 16.13
N PRO A 120 18.76 7.05 17.15
CA PRO A 120 17.80 7.19 18.25
C PRO A 120 16.39 7.56 17.78
N LEU A 121 15.40 6.77 18.18
CA LEU A 121 13.99 7.08 17.98
C LEU A 121 13.47 7.99 19.09
N THR A 122 12.54 8.86 18.72
CA THR A 122 11.71 9.66 19.65
C THR A 122 10.26 9.18 19.59
N SER A 123 9.40 9.66 20.49
CA SER A 123 7.96 9.37 20.48
C SER A 123 7.24 9.78 19.19
N ALA A 124 7.84 10.65 18.36
CA ALA A 124 7.27 11.04 17.07
C ALA A 124 7.39 9.95 15.99
N HIS A 125 8.30 8.97 16.15
CA HIS A 125 8.55 7.90 15.18
C HIS A 125 7.64 6.69 15.47
N VAL A 126 6.33 6.94 15.50
CA VAL A 126 5.36 5.97 16.04
C VAL A 126 5.38 4.64 15.28
N ALA A 127 5.57 4.64 13.96
CA ALA A 127 5.62 3.41 13.18
C ALA A 127 6.88 2.58 13.44
N GLN A 128 8.05 3.21 13.50
CA GLN A 128 9.31 2.53 13.82
C GLN A 128 9.27 1.98 15.25
N ASN A 129 8.80 2.78 16.22
CA ASN A 129 8.64 2.34 17.61
C ASN A 129 7.68 1.15 17.72
N ALA A 130 6.59 1.14 16.95
CA ALA A 130 5.62 0.05 16.92
C ALA A 130 6.25 -1.24 16.43
N VAL A 131 6.98 -1.22 15.30
CA VAL A 131 7.62 -2.43 14.78
C VAL A 131 8.67 -2.97 15.76
N VAL A 132 9.44 -2.09 16.41
CA VAL A 132 10.39 -2.49 17.48
C VAL A 132 9.67 -3.15 18.66
N ARG A 133 8.56 -2.56 19.13
CA ARG A 133 7.72 -3.13 20.20
C ARG A 133 7.16 -4.50 19.79
N TRP A 134 6.59 -4.61 18.59
CA TRP A 134 6.08 -5.88 18.07
C TRP A 134 7.19 -6.93 17.93
N GLY A 135 8.42 -6.52 17.58
CA GLY A 135 9.58 -7.41 17.61
C GLY A 135 9.79 -8.07 18.98
N GLN A 136 9.68 -7.27 20.05
CA GLN A 136 9.81 -7.74 21.43
C GLN A 136 8.65 -8.66 21.84
N GLU A 137 7.42 -8.35 21.41
CA GLU A 137 6.21 -9.10 21.76
C GLU A 137 6.07 -10.42 21.00
N TYR A 138 6.41 -10.43 19.71
CA TYR A 138 6.18 -11.54 18.79
C TYR A 138 7.45 -12.33 18.44
N GLY A 139 8.61 -11.94 18.98
CA GLY A 139 9.84 -12.75 18.94
C GLY A 139 10.68 -12.59 17.68
N PHE A 140 10.83 -11.36 17.16
CA PHE A 140 11.75 -11.05 16.08
C PHE A 140 12.62 -9.82 16.39
N GLU A 141 13.86 -9.81 15.92
CA GLU A 141 14.78 -8.69 16.09
C GLU A 141 14.55 -7.63 15.02
N VAL A 142 14.66 -6.36 15.41
CA VAL A 142 14.39 -5.22 14.54
C VAL A 142 15.56 -4.26 14.55
N ASP A 143 16.16 -4.07 13.39
CA ASP A 143 17.01 -2.91 13.10
C ASP A 143 16.22 -1.92 12.24
N TRP A 144 16.61 -0.64 12.27
CA TRP A 144 15.98 0.39 11.46
C TRP A 144 16.98 1.41 10.93
N THR A 145 16.67 1.98 9.76
CA THR A 145 17.50 3.02 9.15
C THR A 145 16.75 3.85 8.09
N GLU A 146 17.23 5.07 7.87
CA GLU A 146 16.92 5.90 6.69
C GLU A 146 18.16 6.14 5.83
N ASP A 147 19.31 5.61 6.23
CA ASP A 147 20.56 5.76 5.51
C ASP A 147 20.63 4.72 4.40
N VAL A 148 20.42 5.18 3.16
CA VAL A 148 20.46 4.37 1.94
C VAL A 148 21.77 3.58 1.82
N ARG A 149 22.89 4.08 2.39
CA ARG A 149 24.17 3.37 2.41
C ARG A 149 24.15 2.09 3.25
N GLN A 150 23.13 1.86 4.07
CA GLN A 150 22.94 0.56 4.75
C GLN A 150 22.35 -0.50 3.82
N LEU A 151 21.85 -0.10 2.64
CA LEU A 151 21.24 -0.96 1.64
C LEU A 151 22.09 -1.09 0.36
N ASP A 152 23.27 -0.46 0.28
CA ASP A 152 24.07 -0.37 -0.96
C ASP A 152 24.87 -1.64 -1.34
N ALA A 153 24.76 -2.72 -0.55
CA ALA A 153 25.44 -3.97 -0.79
C ALA A 153 24.60 -5.17 -0.31
N PRO A 154 24.49 -6.27 -1.09
CA PRO A 154 23.72 -7.45 -0.70
C PRO A 154 24.13 -8.04 0.64
N ALA A 155 25.43 -8.00 0.96
CA ALA A 155 25.96 -8.48 2.24
C ALA A 155 25.43 -7.73 3.46
N LYS A 156 24.94 -6.48 3.29
CA LYS A 156 24.29 -5.72 4.36
C LYS A 156 22.85 -6.16 4.59
N LEU A 157 22.21 -6.76 3.58
CA LEU A 157 20.84 -7.27 3.68
C LEU A 157 20.80 -8.76 4.05
N ALA A 158 21.86 -9.52 3.74
CA ALA A 158 21.98 -10.95 4.00
C ALA A 158 21.66 -11.39 5.45
N PRO A 159 21.96 -10.60 6.51
CA PRO A 159 21.60 -10.96 7.88
C PRO A 159 20.09 -10.94 8.19
N TYR A 160 19.26 -10.33 7.33
CA TYR A 160 17.83 -10.11 7.58
C TYR A 160 16.95 -11.09 6.80
N ASP A 161 16.02 -11.73 7.50
CA ASP A 161 15.02 -12.61 6.90
C ASP A 161 13.98 -11.84 6.10
N ALA A 162 13.68 -10.61 6.51
CA ALA A 162 12.85 -9.68 5.76
C ALA A 162 13.35 -8.23 5.86
N VAL A 163 13.14 -7.47 4.78
CA VAL A 163 13.27 -6.02 4.78
C VAL A 163 11.87 -5.38 4.67
N VAL A 164 11.56 -4.47 5.59
CA VAL A 164 10.30 -3.75 5.66
C VAL A 164 10.49 -2.35 5.13
N PHE A 165 9.92 -2.09 3.96
CA PHE A 165 9.83 -0.78 3.35
C PHE A 165 8.54 -0.12 3.85
N LEU A 166 8.67 0.82 4.78
CA LEU A 166 7.56 1.42 5.51
C LEU A 166 7.36 2.87 5.06
N SER A 167 6.30 3.10 4.28
CA SER A 167 5.89 4.42 3.79
C SER A 167 6.98 5.22 3.10
N ASN A 168 7.87 4.54 2.37
CA ASN A 168 8.85 5.19 1.50
C ASN A 168 8.12 6.03 0.44
N SER A 169 8.81 6.94 -0.26
CA SER A 169 8.14 7.76 -1.27
C SER A 169 9.09 8.20 -2.38
N ARG A 170 8.54 8.34 -3.59
CA ARG A 170 9.26 8.79 -4.79
C ARG A 170 10.56 8.01 -4.98
N THR A 171 11.61 8.65 -5.45
CA THR A 171 12.93 8.03 -5.62
C THR A 171 13.73 8.18 -4.33
N MET A 172 14.08 7.07 -3.69
CA MET A 172 14.89 7.03 -2.48
C MET A 172 16.14 6.13 -2.59
N LEU A 173 16.15 5.15 -3.50
CA LEU A 173 17.28 4.25 -3.68
C LEU A 173 18.16 4.71 -4.85
N ASP A 174 19.46 4.72 -4.63
CA ASP A 174 20.46 4.84 -5.70
C ASP A 174 20.71 3.49 -6.40
N ASP A 175 21.49 3.51 -7.48
CA ASP A 175 21.75 2.32 -8.31
C ASP A 175 22.37 1.16 -7.52
N ALA A 176 23.23 1.46 -6.55
CA ALA A 176 23.86 0.47 -5.69
C ALA A 176 22.81 -0.22 -4.81
N SER A 177 21.93 0.57 -4.18
CA SER A 177 20.89 0.05 -3.29
C SER A 177 19.76 -0.66 -4.05
N GLN A 178 19.45 -0.21 -5.27
CA GLN A 178 18.55 -0.94 -6.18
C GLN A 178 19.12 -2.31 -6.54
N THR A 179 20.41 -2.37 -6.90
CA THR A 179 21.11 -3.62 -7.24
C THR A 179 21.14 -4.57 -6.05
N ALA A 180 21.44 -4.07 -4.85
CA ALA A 180 21.49 -4.86 -3.64
C ALA A 180 20.12 -5.40 -3.22
N LEU A 181 19.06 -4.59 -3.27
CA LEU A 181 17.68 -5.04 -3.00
C LEU A 181 17.26 -6.14 -3.98
N LEU A 182 17.54 -5.94 -5.27
CA LEU A 182 17.24 -6.94 -6.30
C LEU A 182 17.97 -8.25 -6.04
N GLN A 183 19.27 -8.21 -5.71
CA GLN A 183 20.03 -9.43 -5.40
C GLN A 183 19.55 -10.10 -4.11
N TYR A 184 19.18 -9.32 -3.09
CA TYR A 184 18.58 -9.83 -1.86
C TYR A 184 17.29 -10.60 -2.12
N VAL A 185 16.34 -10.00 -2.85
CA VAL A 185 15.08 -10.66 -3.23
C VAL A 185 15.35 -11.92 -4.07
N ARG A 186 16.22 -11.82 -5.10
CA ARG A 186 16.66 -12.96 -5.92
C ARG A 186 17.22 -14.12 -5.14
N SER A 187 17.89 -13.83 -4.05
CA SER A 187 18.49 -14.85 -3.21
C SER A 187 17.51 -15.53 -2.24
N GLY A 188 16.23 -15.13 -2.24
CA GLY A 188 15.20 -15.70 -1.36
C GLY A 188 14.83 -14.82 -0.17
N GLY A 189 15.25 -13.55 -0.17
CA GLY A 189 14.93 -12.56 0.86
C GLY A 189 13.43 -12.23 0.93
N GLY A 190 12.96 -11.86 2.12
CA GLY A 190 11.60 -11.40 2.36
C GLY A 190 11.47 -9.89 2.14
N PHE A 191 10.43 -9.46 1.43
CA PHE A 191 10.11 -8.05 1.21
C PHE A 191 8.72 -7.75 1.74
N VAL A 192 8.62 -6.69 2.54
CA VAL A 192 7.36 -6.20 3.10
C VAL A 192 7.20 -4.73 2.69
N ALA A 193 6.13 -4.40 1.97
CA ALA A 193 5.79 -3.02 1.64
C ALA A 193 4.55 -2.58 2.42
N VAL A 194 4.67 -1.45 3.11
CA VAL A 194 3.58 -0.85 3.88
C VAL A 194 3.25 0.53 3.36
N HIS A 195 1.95 0.76 3.12
CA HIS A 195 1.34 2.04 2.78
C HIS A 195 2.02 2.71 1.57
N ASN A 196 2.62 3.89 1.76
CA ASN A 196 3.10 4.71 0.65
C ASN A 196 4.36 4.17 -0.04
N THR A 197 4.92 3.03 0.39
CA THR A 197 5.90 2.29 -0.43
C THR A 197 5.35 1.99 -1.83
N LEU A 198 4.03 1.89 -1.98
CA LEU A 198 3.33 1.84 -3.28
C LEU A 198 3.52 3.12 -4.14
N GLY A 199 3.86 4.25 -3.54
CA GLY A 199 4.17 5.52 -4.17
C GLY A 199 5.67 5.80 -4.33
N ALA A 200 6.49 4.75 -4.34
CA ALA A 200 7.94 4.81 -4.47
C ALA A 200 8.44 4.21 -5.79
N MET A 201 9.63 4.63 -6.23
CA MET A 201 10.39 4.06 -7.34
C MET A 201 9.61 3.87 -8.66
N TYR A 202 8.67 4.77 -8.99
CA TYR A 202 7.86 4.71 -10.23
C TYR A 202 8.65 4.54 -11.54
N HIS A 203 9.93 4.95 -11.56
CA HIS A 203 10.81 4.84 -12.73
C HIS A 203 11.44 3.45 -12.89
N TRP A 204 11.26 2.54 -11.92
CA TRP A 204 11.91 1.25 -11.87
C TRP A 204 10.88 0.11 -11.98
N PRO A 205 10.61 -0.42 -13.19
CA PRO A 205 9.58 -1.42 -13.42
C PRO A 205 9.73 -2.67 -12.55
N TRP A 206 10.96 -3.11 -12.26
CA TRP A 206 11.18 -4.28 -11.40
C TRP A 206 10.64 -4.06 -9.98
N PHE A 207 10.73 -2.84 -9.43
CA PHE A 207 10.15 -2.52 -8.12
C PHE A 207 8.62 -2.49 -8.16
N GLN A 208 8.03 -1.93 -9.21
CA GLN A 208 6.58 -2.02 -9.42
C GLN A 208 6.14 -3.50 -9.49
N GLY A 209 6.91 -4.35 -10.17
CA GLY A 209 6.66 -5.79 -10.19
C GLY A 209 6.68 -6.42 -8.80
N LEU A 210 7.68 -6.07 -7.98
CA LEU A 210 7.82 -6.50 -6.58
C LEU A 210 6.60 -6.09 -5.72
N LEU A 211 6.02 -4.92 -5.99
CA LEU A 211 4.79 -4.42 -5.36
C LEU A 211 3.50 -5.13 -5.83
N GLY A 212 3.57 -6.15 -6.68
CA GLY A 212 2.39 -6.83 -7.25
C GLY A 212 1.98 -6.30 -8.61
N GLY A 213 2.81 -5.46 -9.24
CA GLY A 213 2.50 -4.78 -10.49
C GLY A 213 1.69 -3.49 -10.30
N ALA A 214 1.48 -3.07 -9.05
CA ALA A 214 0.69 -1.92 -8.67
C ALA A 214 1.54 -0.75 -8.19
N ASN A 215 0.99 0.46 -8.33
CA ASN A 215 1.51 1.67 -7.70
C ASN A 215 0.35 2.52 -7.16
N PHE A 216 0.65 3.36 -6.19
CA PHE A 216 -0.24 4.43 -5.75
C PHE A 216 -0.51 5.41 -6.89
N TYR A 217 -1.79 5.70 -7.15
CA TYR A 217 -2.20 6.73 -8.12
C TYR A 217 -2.76 7.96 -7.41
N ASP A 218 -3.85 7.78 -6.68
CA ASP A 218 -4.47 8.78 -5.80
C ASP A 218 -5.31 8.08 -4.71
N HIS A 219 -5.95 8.85 -3.85
CA HIS A 219 -6.91 8.34 -2.87
C HIS A 219 -7.99 9.39 -2.61
N GLY A 220 -9.11 8.98 -2.01
CA GLY A 220 -10.06 9.91 -1.39
C GLY A 220 -9.54 10.42 -0.04
N PRO A 221 -10.27 11.26 0.70
CA PRO A 221 -9.82 11.74 2.01
C PRO A 221 -9.61 10.59 3.00
N HIS A 222 -8.73 10.79 3.98
CA HIS A 222 -8.57 9.92 5.15
C HIS A 222 -9.92 9.77 5.88
N ARG A 223 -10.50 8.56 5.85
CA ARG A 223 -11.88 8.30 6.26
C ARG A 223 -12.09 6.88 6.77
N ASP A 224 -13.16 6.69 7.51
CA ASP A 224 -13.55 5.38 8.03
C ASP A 224 -13.96 4.43 6.89
N GLY A 225 -13.83 3.12 7.12
CA GLY A 225 -14.21 2.05 6.21
C GLY A 225 -14.10 0.69 6.88
N GLN A 226 -14.64 -0.35 6.25
CA GLN A 226 -14.49 -1.73 6.72
C GLN A 226 -13.51 -2.50 5.85
N VAL A 227 -12.53 -3.13 6.48
CA VAL A 227 -11.64 -4.06 5.80
C VAL A 227 -12.28 -5.45 5.82
N LEU A 228 -12.32 -6.07 4.65
CA LEU A 228 -12.76 -7.43 4.40
C LEU A 228 -11.53 -8.34 4.32
N THR A 229 -11.48 -9.37 5.15
CA THR A 229 -10.45 -10.42 5.04
C THR A 229 -10.88 -11.47 4.03
N VAL A 230 -10.29 -11.45 2.84
CA VAL A 230 -10.75 -12.23 1.67
C VAL A 230 -10.10 -13.61 1.56
N ASP A 231 -8.82 -13.76 1.90
CA ASP A 231 -8.20 -15.06 2.17
C ASP A 231 -7.91 -15.16 3.67
N ARG A 232 -8.35 -16.25 4.31
CA ARG A 232 -8.22 -16.48 5.76
C ARG A 232 -7.28 -17.66 6.08
N ARG A 233 -6.49 -18.12 5.11
CA ARG A 233 -5.50 -19.18 5.31
C ARG A 233 -4.10 -18.64 5.49
N ASP A 234 -3.84 -17.43 5.02
CA ASP A 234 -2.54 -16.79 5.16
C ASP A 234 -2.23 -16.44 6.63
N ALA A 235 -0.95 -16.47 6.99
CA ALA A 235 -0.50 -16.15 8.32
C ALA A 235 -0.83 -14.71 8.75
N SER A 236 -1.00 -13.78 7.81
CA SER A 236 -1.38 -12.39 8.07
C SER A 236 -2.89 -12.17 8.21
N THR A 237 -3.71 -13.20 8.01
CA THR A 237 -5.17 -13.02 7.98
C THR A 237 -5.98 -14.09 8.71
N LYS A 238 -5.39 -15.26 9.02
CA LYS A 238 -6.09 -16.40 9.62
C LYS A 238 -6.80 -16.07 10.95
N ASP A 239 -6.21 -15.19 11.75
CA ASP A 239 -6.71 -14.82 13.07
C ASP A 239 -7.54 -13.53 13.04
N LEU A 240 -7.71 -12.91 11.86
CA LEU A 240 -8.49 -11.69 11.70
C LEU A 240 -10.01 -11.98 11.65
N PRO A 241 -10.84 -11.06 12.15
CA PRO A 241 -12.27 -11.03 11.85
C PRO A 241 -12.51 -11.01 10.34
N ARG A 242 -13.64 -11.55 9.88
CA ARG A 242 -14.01 -11.48 8.45
C ARG A 242 -14.16 -10.03 7.96
N ARG A 243 -14.61 -9.16 8.87
CA ARG A 243 -14.81 -7.73 8.67
C ARG A 243 -14.37 -7.00 9.92
N TRP A 244 -13.66 -5.90 9.77
CA TRP A 244 -13.25 -5.06 10.89
C TRP A 244 -13.23 -3.60 10.46
N ASP A 245 -13.70 -2.72 11.34
CA ASP A 245 -13.68 -1.28 11.11
C ASP A 245 -12.25 -0.76 11.17
N PHE A 246 -11.94 0.19 10.30
CA PHE A 246 -10.65 0.87 10.26
C PHE A 246 -10.81 2.28 9.68
N ARG A 247 -9.74 3.06 9.71
CA ARG A 247 -9.70 4.39 9.13
C ARG A 247 -8.37 4.59 8.40
N ASP A 248 -8.45 4.92 7.12
CA ASP A 248 -7.26 5.07 6.29
C ASP A 248 -7.53 5.90 5.03
N GLU A 249 -6.49 6.10 4.25
CA GLU A 249 -6.53 6.54 2.86
C GLU A 249 -6.67 5.31 1.95
N TRP A 250 -7.88 5.11 1.42
CA TRP A 250 -8.17 3.98 0.53
C TRP A 250 -7.58 4.26 -0.86
N TYR A 251 -6.39 3.70 -1.11
CA TYR A 251 -5.60 3.96 -2.32
C TYR A 251 -6.28 3.44 -3.58
N ASN A 252 -6.43 4.31 -4.56
CA ASN A 252 -6.63 3.90 -5.94
C ASN A 252 -5.26 3.59 -6.54
N LEU A 253 -5.18 2.44 -7.20
CA LEU A 253 -3.94 1.84 -7.67
C LEU A 253 -3.97 1.80 -9.19
N GLU A 254 -2.97 2.41 -9.82
CA GLU A 254 -2.79 2.35 -11.27
C GLU A 254 -1.30 2.12 -11.56
N PRO A 255 -0.93 0.97 -12.16
CA PRO A 255 -1.82 -0.13 -12.55
C PRO A 255 -2.44 -0.88 -11.37
N PHE A 256 -3.51 -1.63 -11.63
CA PHE A 256 -4.10 -2.56 -10.67
C PHE A 256 -3.17 -3.76 -10.40
N PRO A 257 -3.11 -4.29 -9.16
CA PRO A 257 -2.27 -5.46 -8.85
C PRO A 257 -2.75 -6.72 -9.59
N THR A 258 -1.82 -7.48 -10.18
CA THR A 258 -2.14 -8.67 -11.00
C THR A 258 -1.27 -9.87 -10.64
N GLY A 259 -1.75 -11.10 -10.84
CA GLY A 259 -0.95 -12.30 -10.56
C GLY A 259 -0.53 -12.47 -9.10
N VAL A 260 -1.23 -11.82 -8.17
CA VAL A 260 -1.00 -11.90 -6.72
C VAL A 260 -2.15 -12.64 -6.05
N ARG A 261 -2.00 -13.00 -4.77
CA ARG A 261 -3.11 -13.41 -3.92
C ARG A 261 -3.58 -12.23 -3.09
N PHE A 262 -4.82 -11.80 -3.28
CA PHE A 262 -5.45 -10.82 -2.39
C PHE A 262 -5.72 -11.43 -1.01
N LEU A 263 -5.34 -10.68 0.02
CA LEU A 263 -5.45 -11.07 1.43
C LEU A 263 -6.55 -10.26 2.12
N ALA A 264 -6.64 -8.97 1.80
CA ALA A 264 -7.67 -8.07 2.29
C ALA A 264 -8.08 -7.04 1.24
N GLU A 265 -9.33 -6.60 1.34
CA GLU A 265 -9.97 -5.58 0.50
C GLU A 265 -10.71 -4.58 1.40
N VAL A 266 -10.97 -3.36 0.95
CA VAL A 266 -11.92 -2.47 1.62
C VAL A 266 -13.33 -2.69 1.06
N ASP A 267 -14.33 -2.74 1.93
CA ASP A 267 -15.74 -2.78 1.53
C ASP A 267 -16.13 -1.42 0.96
N THR A 268 -16.20 -1.35 -0.37
CA THR A 268 -16.48 -0.10 -1.11
C THR A 268 -17.83 0.52 -0.75
N SER A 269 -18.79 -0.26 -0.23
CA SER A 269 -20.07 0.25 0.26
C SER A 269 -19.94 1.08 1.55
N THR A 270 -18.83 0.95 2.27
CA THR A 270 -18.61 1.61 3.57
C THR A 270 -17.81 2.90 3.48
N ILE A 271 -17.05 3.11 2.40
CA ILE A 271 -16.21 4.30 2.22
C ILE A 271 -16.92 5.44 1.49
N GLY A 272 -18.16 5.21 1.03
CA GLY A 272 -18.99 6.20 0.34
C GLY A 272 -18.47 6.61 -1.05
N SER A 273 -19.25 7.41 -1.78
CA SER A 273 -18.85 7.96 -3.07
C SER A 273 -17.71 8.96 -2.89
N GLY A 274 -16.55 8.68 -3.46
CA GLY A 274 -15.42 9.60 -3.47
C GLY A 274 -14.38 9.09 -4.43
N THR A 275 -14.39 9.65 -5.63
CA THR A 275 -13.28 9.57 -6.59
C THR A 275 -12.03 10.08 -5.91
N GLY A 276 -10.88 9.51 -6.26
CA GLY A 276 -9.62 10.06 -5.74
C GLY A 276 -9.41 11.51 -6.17
N PHE A 277 -8.46 12.19 -5.52
CA PHE A 277 -8.21 13.62 -5.77
C PHE A 277 -7.78 13.96 -7.21
N ASN A 278 -7.39 12.98 -8.02
CA ASN A 278 -6.95 13.14 -9.40
C ASN A 278 -7.91 12.51 -10.42
N GLY A 279 -9.15 12.22 -10.03
CA GLY A 279 -10.21 11.78 -10.94
C GLY A 279 -10.17 10.29 -11.29
N HIS A 280 -9.40 9.47 -10.56
CA HIS A 280 -9.53 8.02 -10.67
C HIS A 280 -10.96 7.59 -10.25
N PRO A 281 -11.62 6.68 -11.00
CA PRO A 281 -12.99 6.26 -10.70
C PRO A 281 -13.13 5.45 -9.41
N GLY A 282 -12.04 5.17 -8.70
CA GLY A 282 -11.98 4.15 -7.66
C GLY A 282 -11.84 2.73 -8.23
N HIS A 283 -11.97 1.74 -7.35
CA HIS A 283 -12.00 0.32 -7.71
C HIS A 283 -13.36 -0.27 -7.38
N ASP A 284 -14.28 -0.22 -8.33
CA ASP A 284 -15.63 -0.73 -8.12
C ASP A 284 -15.62 -2.25 -7.91
N GLY A 285 -16.29 -2.71 -6.85
CA GLY A 285 -16.38 -4.13 -6.49
C GLY A 285 -15.16 -4.65 -5.73
N GLU A 286 -13.99 -4.67 -6.34
CA GLU A 286 -12.75 -5.22 -5.76
C GLU A 286 -11.73 -4.12 -5.48
N HIS A 287 -11.59 -3.71 -4.22
CA HIS A 287 -10.65 -2.67 -3.81
C HIS A 287 -9.58 -3.27 -2.87
N PRO A 288 -8.50 -3.87 -3.40
CA PRO A 288 -7.51 -4.57 -2.59
C PRO A 288 -6.70 -3.60 -1.74
N VAL A 289 -6.50 -4.00 -0.48
CA VAL A 289 -5.64 -3.27 0.47
C VAL A 289 -4.46 -4.12 0.95
N SER A 290 -4.44 -5.43 0.67
CA SER A 290 -3.27 -6.26 0.91
C SER A 290 -3.21 -7.48 0.00
N TRP A 291 -1.99 -7.90 -0.35
CA TRP A 291 -1.71 -9.07 -1.16
C TRP A 291 -0.32 -9.65 -0.91
N CYS A 292 -0.10 -10.85 -1.43
CA CYS A 292 1.20 -11.51 -1.44
C CYS A 292 1.52 -12.14 -2.79
N GLN A 293 2.80 -12.34 -3.05
CA GLN A 293 3.33 -13.10 -4.18
C GLN A 293 4.75 -13.59 -3.90
N TYR A 294 5.15 -14.66 -4.58
CA TYR A 294 6.56 -14.89 -4.88
C TYR A 294 6.97 -13.99 -6.05
N TYR A 295 8.13 -13.37 -5.96
CA TYR A 295 8.61 -12.45 -6.99
C TYR A 295 10.13 -12.53 -7.09
N ASP A 296 10.61 -12.88 -8.29
CA ASP A 296 12.03 -12.99 -8.64
C ASP A 296 12.83 -13.75 -7.58
N GLY A 297 12.40 -14.95 -7.17
CA GLY A 297 13.07 -15.75 -6.15
C GLY A 297 12.70 -15.44 -4.70
N GLY A 298 12.12 -14.28 -4.39
CA GLY A 298 11.81 -13.86 -3.02
C GLY A 298 10.32 -13.97 -2.65
N ARG A 299 10.02 -13.61 -1.41
CA ARG A 299 8.64 -13.47 -0.88
C ARG A 299 8.30 -12.00 -0.77
N ALA A 300 7.18 -11.57 -1.35
CA ALA A 300 6.71 -10.19 -1.26
C ALA A 300 5.31 -10.13 -0.63
N TRP A 301 5.21 -9.42 0.50
CA TRP A 301 3.94 -9.10 1.16
C TRP A 301 3.72 -7.59 1.09
N VAL A 302 2.51 -7.17 0.73
CA VAL A 302 2.19 -5.76 0.48
C VAL A 302 0.88 -5.41 1.17
N THR A 303 0.83 -4.23 1.78
CA THR A 303 -0.41 -3.61 2.24
C THR A 303 -0.42 -2.12 1.91
N SER A 304 -1.56 -1.59 1.46
CA SER A 304 -1.78 -0.15 1.33
C SER A 304 -2.21 0.50 2.64
N LEU A 305 -2.52 -0.28 3.66
CA LEU A 305 -2.93 0.24 4.97
C LEU A 305 -1.74 0.82 5.74
N GLY A 306 -2.01 1.78 6.62
CA GLY A 306 -1.06 2.28 7.62
C GLY A 306 -0.83 3.79 7.61
N HIS A 307 -1.72 4.60 7.01
CA HIS A 307 -1.57 6.06 7.03
C HIS A 307 -1.58 6.62 8.47
N ASP A 308 -2.63 6.27 9.23
CA ASP A 308 -2.98 6.91 10.49
C ASP A 308 -1.95 6.58 11.58
N PRO A 309 -1.28 7.58 12.19
CA PRO A 309 -0.40 7.38 13.35
C PRO A 309 -1.05 6.58 14.49
N ALA A 310 -2.37 6.67 14.64
CA ALA A 310 -3.11 5.92 15.65
C ALA A 310 -3.07 4.40 15.40
N ALA A 311 -2.88 3.93 14.17
CA ALA A 311 -2.76 2.49 13.88
C ALA A 311 -1.46 1.87 14.44
N TRP A 312 -0.45 2.69 14.70
CA TRP A 312 0.87 2.28 15.21
C TRP A 312 1.02 2.51 16.72
N THR A 313 0.10 3.25 17.32
CA THR A 313 0.18 3.67 18.72
C THR A 313 -0.33 2.56 19.64
N GLU A 314 0.43 2.23 20.69
CA GLU A 314 0.00 1.29 21.73
C GLU A 314 -1.29 1.79 22.40
N ASP A 315 -2.21 0.88 22.74
CA ASP A 315 -3.50 1.20 23.35
C ASP A 315 -4.34 2.24 22.57
N SER A 316 -4.14 2.32 21.25
CA SER A 316 -4.88 3.23 20.40
C SER A 316 -6.39 3.00 20.45
N ALA A 317 -7.14 4.11 20.48
CA ALA A 317 -8.60 4.08 20.37
C ALA A 317 -9.11 3.90 18.92
N LEU A 318 -8.20 3.83 17.94
CA LEU A 318 -8.57 3.59 16.54
C LEU A 318 -9.21 2.20 16.40
N PRO A 319 -10.46 2.09 15.93
CA PRO A 319 -11.07 0.80 15.62
C PRO A 319 -10.19 0.00 14.66
N GLY A 320 -10.00 -1.28 14.95
CA GLY A 320 -9.20 -2.16 14.11
C GLY A 320 -7.67 -2.05 14.28
N ALA A 321 -7.15 -1.18 15.15
CA ALA A 321 -5.69 -1.07 15.36
C ALA A 321 -5.02 -2.42 15.69
N GLY A 322 -5.62 -3.23 16.56
CA GLY A 322 -5.11 -4.59 16.86
C GLY A 322 -5.22 -5.56 15.67
N SER A 323 -6.22 -5.39 14.79
CA SER A 323 -6.33 -6.18 13.55
C SER A 323 -5.26 -5.76 12.55
N PHE A 324 -4.97 -4.45 12.43
CA PHE A 324 -3.87 -3.92 11.63
C PHE A 324 -2.52 -4.44 12.12
N GLU A 325 -2.26 -4.39 13.43
CA GLU A 325 -1.05 -4.97 14.04
C GLU A 325 -0.92 -6.46 13.71
N THR A 326 -1.95 -7.26 13.99
CA THR A 326 -1.96 -8.70 13.71
C THR A 326 -1.67 -8.98 12.24
N HIS A 327 -2.22 -8.15 11.35
CA HIS A 327 -2.02 -8.24 9.91
C HIS A 327 -0.57 -7.94 9.51
N VAL A 328 0.00 -6.81 9.94
CA VAL A 328 1.37 -6.42 9.60
C VAL A 328 2.38 -7.40 10.19
N VAL A 329 2.23 -7.80 11.46
CA VAL A 329 3.11 -8.78 12.11
C VAL A 329 3.06 -10.13 11.40
N GLY A 330 1.87 -10.62 11.05
CA GLY A 330 1.74 -11.85 10.27
C GLY A 330 2.35 -11.75 8.86
N GLY A 331 2.24 -10.59 8.23
CA GLY A 331 2.90 -10.27 6.96
C GLY A 331 4.43 -10.34 7.07
N ILE A 332 5.00 -9.68 8.09
CA ILE A 332 6.43 -9.69 8.38
C ILE A 332 6.94 -11.12 8.61
N LEU A 333 6.30 -11.88 9.51
CA LEU A 333 6.75 -13.23 9.87
C LEU A 333 6.58 -14.23 8.72
N SER A 334 5.56 -14.07 7.87
CA SER A 334 5.42 -14.90 6.67
C SER A 334 6.44 -14.57 5.59
N ALA A 335 6.72 -13.28 5.34
CA ALA A 335 7.75 -12.85 4.41
C ALA A 335 9.16 -13.25 4.89
N ALA A 336 9.41 -13.23 6.19
CA ALA A 336 10.64 -13.75 6.80
C ALA A 336 10.81 -15.26 6.61
N GLY A 337 9.72 -16.00 6.42
CA GLY A 337 9.72 -17.47 6.28
C GLY A 337 9.49 -18.22 7.59
N GLU A 338 9.23 -17.52 8.69
CA GLU A 338 8.88 -18.10 9.99
C GLU A 338 7.47 -18.70 10.01
N ARG A 339 6.57 -18.16 9.18
CA ARG A 339 5.20 -18.65 9.01
C ARG A 339 4.92 -19.02 7.55
N PRO A 340 3.95 -19.92 7.28
CA PRO A 340 3.54 -20.24 5.91
C PRO A 340 3.20 -18.96 5.12
N PHE A 341 3.80 -18.83 3.95
CA PHE A 341 3.65 -17.65 3.09
C PHE A 341 2.65 -17.91 1.96
N CYS A 342 1.78 -16.92 1.74
CA CYS A 342 0.89 -16.80 0.58
C CYS A 342 -0.02 -18.01 0.30
N ARG A 343 -0.69 -18.48 1.36
CA ARG A 343 -1.52 -19.71 1.36
C ARG A 343 -2.95 -19.52 0.87
#